data_AF-A0A935T9S5-F1
#
_entry.id   AF-A0A935T9S5-F1
#
_cell.length_a   1.000
_cell.length_b   1.000
_cell.length_c   1.000
_cell.angle_alpha   90.00
_cell.angle_beta   90.00
_cell.angle_gamma   90.00
#
_symmetry.space_group_name_H-M   'P 1'
#
loop_
_entity.id
_entity.type
_entity.pdbx_description
1 polymer ?
#
loop_
_entity_poly.entity_id
_entity_poly.type
_entity_poly.pdbx_seq_one_letter_code
_entity_poly.pdbx_strand_id
1 'polypeptide(L)'
;MKILAAELIASAPRVDRLPRVGLPEIAFLGRSNVGKSSLLNALARRKKLARTSSTPGKTREIVLFRIETDIGELGFVDLPGYGYAQVSRRERASWRILVEDYLAKREELRLAVLLQDLRRDFGEDESLLLAWLAEQGVPGRVALTKVDKLKSMKRKERIRALSAEIGEAFGKPIPTSAQGGEGLAQLWRIFFDHAFGPREQD
;
A
#
# COMPACT_ATOMS: atom_id res chain seq x y z
N MET A 1 -4.26 -20.44 1.86
CA MET A 1 -4.79 -19.27 1.14
C MET A 1 -4.44 -19.37 -0.33
N LYS A 2 -5.48 -19.38 -1.15
CA LYS A 2 -5.46 -19.45 -2.61
C LYS A 2 -6.20 -18.22 -3.15
N ILE A 3 -5.59 -17.54 -4.12
CA ILE A 3 -6.28 -16.48 -4.87
C ILE A 3 -7.13 -17.15 -5.94
N LEU A 4 -8.42 -16.85 -5.95
CA LEU A 4 -9.40 -17.40 -6.89
C LEU A 4 -9.57 -16.45 -8.08
N ALA A 5 -9.85 -15.18 -7.81
CA ALA A 5 -10.02 -14.14 -8.81
C ALA A 5 -9.38 -12.81 -8.39
N ALA A 6 -9.08 -11.97 -9.37
CA ALA A 6 -8.59 -10.62 -9.15
C ALA A 6 -8.98 -9.74 -10.34
N GLU A 7 -9.80 -8.72 -10.08
CA GLU A 7 -10.49 -7.96 -11.11
C GLU A 7 -10.41 -6.45 -10.84
N LEU A 8 -10.29 -5.66 -11.91
CA LEU A 8 -10.44 -4.21 -11.84
C LEU A 8 -11.93 -3.88 -11.73
N ILE A 9 -12.32 -3.17 -10.68
CA ILE A 9 -13.69 -2.72 -10.48
C ILE A 9 -13.87 -1.31 -11.05
N ALA A 10 -13.01 -0.37 -10.65
CA ALA A 10 -13.13 1.02 -11.05
C ALA A 10 -11.81 1.78 -10.96
N SER A 11 -11.73 2.87 -11.72
CA SER A 11 -10.72 3.93 -11.59
C SER A 11 -11.45 5.25 -11.46
N ALA A 12 -11.12 6.06 -10.46
CA ALA A 12 -11.85 7.28 -10.14
C ALA A 12 -10.89 8.43 -9.78
N PRO A 13 -11.07 9.65 -10.33
CA PRO A 13 -10.23 10.80 -10.00
C PRO A 13 -10.54 11.41 -8.63
N ARG A 14 -11.65 11.00 -8.00
CA ARG A 14 -12.14 11.52 -6.70
C ARG A 14 -12.80 10.39 -5.91
N VAL A 15 -12.74 10.48 -4.58
CA VAL A 15 -13.29 9.48 -3.65
C VAL A 15 -14.80 9.28 -3.84
N ASP A 16 -15.55 10.36 -4.07
CA ASP A 16 -17.00 10.33 -4.28
C ASP A 16 -17.44 9.66 -5.60
N ARG A 17 -16.50 9.43 -6.53
CA ARG A 17 -16.72 8.68 -7.77
C ARG A 17 -16.27 7.22 -7.67
N LEU A 18 -15.65 6.82 -6.56
CA LEU A 18 -15.23 5.44 -6.34
C LEU A 18 -16.44 4.63 -5.81
N PRO A 19 -16.88 3.57 -6.53
CA PRO A 19 -18.06 2.82 -6.13
C PRO A 19 -17.89 2.19 -4.74
N ARG A 20 -18.95 2.16 -3.94
CA ARG A 20 -19.01 1.42 -2.68
C ARG A 20 -19.46 -0.01 -2.99
N VAL A 21 -18.53 -0.96 -2.87
CA VAL A 21 -18.79 -2.38 -3.18
C VAL A 21 -19.04 -3.24 -1.92
N GLY A 22 -19.01 -2.63 -0.74
CA GLY A 22 -19.26 -3.32 0.53
C GLY A 22 -18.17 -4.30 0.95
N LEU A 23 -16.97 -4.22 0.37
CA LEU A 23 -15.83 -5.06 0.72
C LEU A 23 -14.91 -4.35 1.72
N PRO A 24 -14.27 -5.07 2.66
CA PRO A 24 -13.19 -4.49 3.44
C PRO A 24 -12.02 -4.08 2.51
N GLU A 25 -11.54 -2.85 2.66
CA GLU A 25 -10.55 -2.26 1.75
C GLU A 25 -9.16 -2.13 2.38
N ILE A 26 -8.14 -2.53 1.62
CA ILE A 26 -6.72 -2.35 1.92
C ILE A 26 -6.15 -1.33 0.95
N ALA A 27 -5.73 -0.17 1.45
CA ALA A 27 -5.19 0.90 0.64
C ALA A 27 -3.66 0.81 0.53
N PHE A 28 -3.13 1.00 -0.66
CA PHE A 28 -1.70 0.97 -0.94
C PHE A 28 -1.24 2.37 -1.37
N LEU A 29 -0.23 2.88 -0.66
CA LEU A 29 0.32 4.22 -0.83
C LEU A 29 1.85 4.13 -0.86
N GLY A 30 2.49 5.12 -1.48
CA GLY A 30 3.95 5.20 -1.54
C GLY A 30 4.43 6.00 -2.74
N ARG A 31 5.71 6.32 -2.76
CA ARG A 31 6.31 7.11 -3.86
C ARG A 31 6.13 6.44 -5.21
N SER A 32 6.10 7.26 -6.25
CA SER A 32 6.27 6.78 -7.62
C SER A 32 7.51 5.87 -7.72
N ASN A 33 7.35 4.75 -8.44
CA ASN A 33 8.39 3.72 -8.62
C ASN A 33 8.85 3.00 -7.33
N VAL A 34 8.14 3.11 -6.21
CA VAL A 34 8.45 2.35 -4.98
C VAL A 34 8.22 0.84 -5.14
N GLY A 35 7.43 0.42 -6.14
CA GLY A 35 7.10 -0.99 -6.39
C GLY A 35 5.65 -1.36 -6.06
N LYS A 36 4.76 -0.37 -5.86
CA LYS A 36 3.33 -0.55 -5.56
C LYS A 36 2.59 -1.47 -6.53
N SER A 37 2.61 -1.15 -7.83
CA SER A 37 1.97 -2.00 -8.83
C SER A 37 2.58 -3.40 -8.92
N SER A 38 3.90 -3.53 -8.70
CA SER A 38 4.57 -4.84 -8.63
C SER A 38 4.10 -5.65 -7.43
N LEU A 39 3.95 -5.01 -6.27
CA LEU A 39 3.44 -5.65 -5.06
C LEU A 39 1.97 -6.09 -5.22
N LEU A 40 1.11 -5.22 -5.74
CA LEU A 40 -0.29 -5.55 -6.04
C LEU A 40 -0.40 -6.77 -6.97
N ASN A 41 0.37 -6.78 -8.05
CA ASN A 41 0.43 -7.90 -8.99
C ASN A 41 0.94 -9.19 -8.35
N ALA A 42 1.93 -9.10 -7.46
CA ALA A 42 2.47 -10.25 -6.73
C ALA A 42 1.46 -10.82 -5.72
N LEU A 43 0.80 -9.95 -4.95
CA LEU A 43 -0.25 -10.34 -3.99
C LEU A 43 -1.43 -11.01 -4.70
N ALA A 44 -1.88 -10.44 -5.82
CA ALA A 44 -2.97 -10.97 -6.62
C ALA A 44 -2.58 -12.19 -7.49
N ARG A 45 -1.29 -12.56 -7.54
CA ARG A 45 -0.75 -13.58 -8.45
C ARG A 45 -1.14 -13.34 -9.92
N ARG A 46 -1.23 -12.08 -10.35
CA ARG A 46 -1.58 -11.66 -11.72
C ARG A 46 -0.54 -10.69 -12.25
N LYS A 47 0.01 -10.95 -13.45
CA LYS A 47 1.09 -10.12 -14.05
C LYS A 47 0.64 -8.73 -14.54
N LYS A 48 -0.66 -8.50 -14.73
CA LYS A 48 -1.20 -7.30 -15.40
C LYS A 48 -2.46 -6.73 -14.73
N LEU A 49 -2.68 -6.99 -13.44
CA LEU A 49 -3.82 -6.41 -12.71
C LEU A 49 -3.61 -4.90 -12.54
N ALA A 50 -2.54 -4.52 -11.87
CA ALA A 50 -2.09 -3.14 -11.76
C ALA A 50 -1.10 -2.82 -12.89
N ARG A 51 -1.34 -1.71 -13.59
CA ARG A 51 -0.44 -1.25 -14.67
C ARG A 51 0.90 -0.83 -14.08
N THR A 52 1.95 -1.59 -14.36
CA THR A 52 3.34 -1.19 -14.08
C THR A 52 3.81 -0.23 -15.18
N SER A 53 3.51 1.06 -15.07
CA SER A 53 4.09 2.05 -15.99
C SER A 53 5.46 2.51 -15.49
N SER A 54 6.47 2.50 -16.36
CA SER A 54 7.77 3.13 -16.13
C SER A 54 7.73 4.66 -16.33
N THR A 55 6.67 5.18 -16.96
CA THR A 55 6.48 6.61 -17.21
C THR A 55 5.81 7.27 -15.99
N PRO A 56 6.52 8.13 -15.25
CA PRO A 56 5.95 8.81 -14.10
C PRO A 56 4.81 9.76 -14.54
N GLY A 57 3.65 9.74 -13.86
CA GLY A 57 2.62 10.79 -13.97
C GLY A 57 1.24 10.35 -14.49
N LYS A 58 1.03 9.06 -14.80
CA LYS A 58 -0.23 8.56 -15.39
C LYS A 58 -1.32 8.15 -14.40
N THR A 59 -1.00 7.86 -13.14
CA THR A 59 -2.00 7.43 -12.16
C THR A 59 -2.39 8.60 -11.27
N ARG A 60 -3.35 9.42 -11.73
CA ARG A 60 -4.00 10.49 -10.94
C ARG A 60 -5.29 10.02 -10.26
N GLU A 61 -5.63 8.75 -10.46
CA GLU A 61 -6.90 8.16 -10.04
C GLU A 61 -6.66 7.14 -8.93
N ILE A 62 -7.67 6.99 -8.09
CA ILE A 62 -7.80 5.88 -7.16
C ILE A 62 -8.30 4.68 -7.94
N VAL A 63 -7.61 3.55 -7.85
CA VAL A 63 -7.99 2.32 -8.56
C VAL A 63 -8.43 1.26 -7.56
N LEU A 64 -9.64 0.74 -7.71
CA LEU A 64 -10.19 -0.31 -6.87
C LEU A 64 -10.19 -1.65 -7.61
N PHE A 65 -9.60 -2.65 -6.98
CA PHE A 65 -9.59 -4.03 -7.42
C PHE A 65 -10.36 -4.90 -6.44
N ARG A 66 -11.13 -5.87 -6.93
CA ARG A 66 -11.68 -6.96 -6.11
C ARG A 66 -10.69 -8.11 -6.13
N ILE A 67 -10.31 -8.62 -4.96
CA ILE A 67 -9.50 -9.83 -4.82
C ILE A 67 -10.32 -10.89 -4.09
N GLU A 68 -10.58 -11.99 -4.78
CA GLU A 68 -11.31 -13.13 -4.25
C GLU A 68 -10.32 -14.22 -3.84
N THR A 69 -10.51 -14.78 -2.65
CA THR A 69 -9.69 -15.86 -2.11
C THR A 69 -10.56 -17.00 -1.60
N ASP A 70 -9.94 -18.14 -1.31
CA ASP A 70 -10.56 -19.28 -0.62
C ASP A 70 -11.07 -18.98 0.79
N ILE A 71 -10.80 -17.78 1.33
CA ILE A 71 -11.23 -17.40 2.68
C ILE A 71 -12.19 -16.19 2.69
N GLY A 72 -12.18 -15.37 1.65
CA GLY A 72 -13.02 -14.18 1.58
C GLY A 72 -12.56 -13.20 0.52
N GLU A 73 -13.31 -12.10 0.39
CA GLU A 73 -13.09 -11.05 -0.60
C GLU A 73 -12.57 -9.76 0.04
N LEU A 74 -11.62 -9.12 -0.64
CA LEU A 74 -11.02 -7.86 -0.22
C LEU A 74 -11.03 -6.86 -1.39
N GLY A 75 -11.23 -5.58 -1.06
CA GLY A 75 -10.96 -4.48 -1.97
C GLY A 75 -9.50 -4.05 -1.86
N PHE A 76 -8.71 -4.17 -2.92
CA PHE A 76 -7.38 -3.56 -2.98
C PHE A 76 -7.49 -2.19 -3.63
N VAL A 77 -7.08 -1.15 -2.91
CA VAL A 77 -7.17 0.22 -3.39
C VAL A 77 -5.78 0.77 -3.66
N ASP A 78 -5.47 1.00 -4.93
CA ASP A 78 -4.24 1.62 -5.38
C ASP A 78 -4.38 3.14 -5.36
N LEU A 79 -3.84 3.78 -4.33
CA LEU A 79 -3.80 5.24 -4.26
C LEU A 79 -2.71 5.78 -5.19
N PRO A 80 -2.89 6.98 -5.78
CA PRO A 80 -1.86 7.60 -6.60
C PRO A 80 -0.56 7.76 -5.81
N GLY A 81 0.58 7.58 -6.46
CA GLY A 81 1.87 7.76 -5.80
C GLY A 81 2.31 9.22 -5.76
N TYR A 82 3.03 9.62 -4.70
CA TYR A 82 3.61 10.96 -4.56
C TYR A 82 5.08 11.01 -5.00
N GLY A 83 5.70 12.19 -4.92
CA GLY A 83 7.14 12.36 -5.12
C GLY A 83 7.61 12.24 -6.57
N TYR A 84 6.79 12.63 -7.55
CA TYR A 84 7.23 12.86 -8.92
C TYR A 84 8.32 13.95 -8.95
N ALA A 85 9.42 13.71 -9.67
CA ALA A 85 10.58 14.61 -9.68
C ALA A 85 10.28 16.03 -10.17
N GLN A 86 9.13 16.26 -10.81
CA GLN A 86 8.72 17.55 -11.40
C GLN A 86 7.20 17.81 -11.28
N VAL A 87 6.58 17.53 -10.12
CA VAL A 87 5.19 17.98 -9.89
C VAL A 87 5.13 19.37 -9.27
N SER A 88 4.20 20.17 -9.78
CA SER A 88 3.91 21.49 -9.24
C SER A 88 3.44 21.42 -7.78
N ARG A 89 3.57 22.53 -7.04
CA ARG A 89 3.03 22.63 -5.67
C ARG A 89 1.52 22.35 -5.63
N ARG A 90 0.80 22.79 -6.66
CA ARG A 90 -0.65 22.55 -6.82
C ARG A 90 -0.98 21.07 -6.98
N GLU A 91 -0.21 20.33 -7.77
CA GLU A 91 -0.40 18.88 -7.94
C GLU A 91 -0.10 18.12 -6.64
N ARG A 92 0.96 18.50 -5.90
CA ARG A 92 1.23 17.91 -4.58
C ARG A 92 0.09 18.15 -3.59
N ALA A 93 -0.44 19.37 -3.54
CA ALA A 93 -1.60 19.68 -2.70
C ALA A 93 -2.85 18.89 -3.11
N SER A 94 -3.14 18.82 -4.42
CA SER A 94 -4.29 18.05 -4.92
C SER A 94 -4.16 16.56 -4.63
N TRP A 95 -2.95 15.99 -4.73
CA TRP A 95 -2.68 14.61 -4.36
C TRP A 95 -2.93 14.37 -2.87
N ARG A 96 -2.42 15.28 -2.03
CA ARG A 96 -2.57 15.20 -0.57
C ARG A 96 -4.04 15.21 -0.18
N ILE A 97 -4.82 16.14 -0.72
CA ILE A 97 -6.27 16.22 -0.49
C ILE A 97 -6.96 14.91 -0.90
N LEU A 98 -6.65 14.37 -2.08
CA LEU A 98 -7.27 13.13 -2.55
C LEU A 98 -6.98 11.93 -1.65
N VAL A 99 -5.74 11.80 -1.19
CA VAL A 99 -5.31 10.69 -0.33
C VAL A 99 -5.86 10.84 1.08
N GLU A 100 -5.75 12.02 1.68
CA GLU A 100 -6.32 12.29 3.01
C GLU A 100 -7.85 12.13 3.00
N ASP A 101 -8.54 12.60 1.96
CA ASP A 101 -9.99 12.41 1.81
C ASP A 101 -10.36 10.93 1.78
N TYR A 102 -9.61 10.11 1.03
CA TYR A 102 -9.87 8.68 0.98
C TYR A 102 -9.62 8.04 2.35
N LEU A 103 -8.46 8.31 2.96
CA LEU A 103 -8.04 7.69 4.21
C LEU A 103 -8.95 8.09 5.39
N ALA A 104 -9.49 9.30 5.38
CA ALA A 104 -10.35 9.80 6.45
C ALA A 104 -11.82 9.44 6.28
N LYS A 105 -12.34 9.34 5.04
CA LYS A 105 -13.79 9.26 4.78
C LYS A 105 -14.27 7.91 4.27
N ARG A 106 -13.37 7.01 3.86
CA ARG A 106 -13.76 5.70 3.30
C ARG A 106 -14.09 4.72 4.43
N GLU A 107 -15.37 4.50 4.67
CA GLU A 107 -15.88 3.59 5.72
C GLU A 107 -15.40 2.14 5.53
N GLU A 108 -15.20 1.72 4.29
CA GLU A 108 -14.71 0.38 3.96
C GLU A 108 -13.23 0.17 4.28
N LEU A 109 -12.46 1.24 4.51
CA LEU A 109 -11.01 1.15 4.76
C LEU A 109 -10.73 0.42 6.08
N ARG A 110 -9.92 -0.64 5.99
CA ARG A 110 -9.47 -1.43 7.16
C ARG A 110 -7.99 -1.26 7.45
N LEU A 111 -7.19 -0.94 6.43
CA LEU A 111 -5.75 -0.79 6.59
C LEU A 111 -5.13 0.06 5.47
N ALA A 112 -4.26 0.99 5.85
CA ALA A 112 -3.35 1.70 4.97
C ALA A 112 -1.96 1.03 4.96
N VAL A 113 -1.42 0.73 3.79
CA VAL A 113 -0.10 0.12 3.60
C VAL A 113 0.82 1.10 2.89
N LEU A 114 1.71 1.74 3.65
CA LEU A 114 2.75 2.61 3.12
C LEU A 114 3.91 1.76 2.60
N LEU A 115 4.24 1.89 1.33
CA LEU A 115 5.39 1.25 0.73
C LEU A 115 6.60 2.19 0.80
N GLN A 116 7.74 1.66 1.24
CA GLN A 116 9.03 2.33 1.26
C GLN A 116 10.10 1.46 0.59
N ASP A 117 10.82 2.00 -0.40
CA ASP A 117 11.93 1.29 -1.05
C ASP A 117 13.09 1.18 -0.06
N LEU A 118 13.51 -0.04 0.30
CA LEU A 118 14.52 -0.27 1.34
C LEU A 118 15.86 0.46 1.07
N ARG A 119 16.12 0.79 -0.20
CA ARG A 119 17.35 1.47 -0.65
C ARG A 119 17.33 2.98 -0.43
N ARG A 120 16.22 3.55 0.04
CA ARG A 120 16.00 4.99 0.20
C ARG A 120 15.60 5.32 1.62
N ASP A 121 16.02 6.48 2.10
CA ASP A 121 15.56 7.03 3.38
C ASP A 121 14.12 7.52 3.26
N PHE A 122 13.47 7.73 4.41
CA PHE A 122 12.20 8.43 4.43
C PHE A 122 12.39 9.88 3.97
N GLY A 123 11.48 10.36 3.15
CA GLY A 123 11.34 11.77 2.86
C GLY A 123 10.34 12.43 3.80
N GLU A 124 10.17 13.72 3.59
CA GLU A 124 9.17 14.54 4.28
C GLU A 124 7.75 14.01 4.06
N ASP A 125 7.41 13.64 2.81
CA ASP A 125 6.08 13.13 2.46
C ASP A 125 5.73 11.84 3.23
N GLU A 126 6.67 10.90 3.39
CA GLU A 126 6.45 9.70 4.20
C GLU A 126 6.25 10.02 5.67
N SER A 127 7.09 10.89 6.21
CA SER A 127 7.07 11.26 7.62
C SER A 127 5.76 11.97 7.98
N LEU A 128 5.32 12.90 7.13
CA LEU A 128 4.04 13.60 7.28
C LEU A 128 2.85 12.65 7.19
N LEU A 129 2.89 11.69 6.26
CA LEU A 129 1.80 10.73 6.08
C LEU A 129 1.70 9.76 7.25
N LEU A 130 2.82 9.26 7.78
CA LEU A 130 2.84 8.44 8.98
C LEU A 130 2.34 9.23 10.20
N ALA A 131 2.79 10.48 10.38
CA ALA A 131 2.30 11.33 11.46
C ALA A 131 0.78 11.55 11.38
N TRP A 132 0.28 11.86 10.18
CA TRP A 132 -1.15 12.07 9.94
C TRP A 132 -1.98 10.80 10.18
N LEU A 133 -1.53 9.62 9.71
CA LEU A 133 -2.22 8.35 9.97
C LEU A 133 -2.34 8.06 11.47
N ALA A 134 -1.27 8.33 12.22
CA ALA A 134 -1.26 8.15 13.67
C ALA A 134 -2.21 9.13 14.37
N GLU A 135 -2.19 10.40 13.98
CA GLU A 135 -3.08 11.45 14.51
C GLU A 135 -4.55 11.15 14.25
N GLN A 136 -4.89 10.64 13.06
CA GLN A 136 -6.26 10.28 12.69
C GLN A 136 -6.70 8.90 13.20
N GLY A 137 -5.81 8.14 13.86
CA GLY A 137 -6.09 6.78 14.32
C GLY A 137 -6.38 5.79 13.18
N VAL A 138 -5.92 6.09 11.95
CA VAL A 138 -6.12 5.21 10.79
C VAL A 138 -5.14 4.05 10.88
N PRO A 139 -5.60 2.78 10.88
CA PRO A 139 -4.72 1.62 10.96
C PRO A 139 -3.71 1.63 9.81
N GLY A 140 -2.41 1.57 10.14
CA GLY A 140 -1.33 1.64 9.17
C GLY A 140 -0.29 0.52 9.33
N ARG A 141 0.34 0.12 8.22
CA ARG A 141 1.53 -0.73 8.18
C ARG A 141 2.52 -0.24 7.14
N VAL A 142 3.80 -0.53 7.35
CA VAL A 142 4.87 -0.20 6.40
C VAL A 142 5.42 -1.46 5.73
N ALA A 143 5.39 -1.51 4.40
CA ALA A 143 6.02 -2.54 3.60
C ALA A 143 7.35 -2.02 3.02
N LEU A 144 8.47 -2.59 3.46
CA LEU A 144 9.80 -2.26 2.92
C LEU A 144 10.01 -3.06 1.63
N THR A 145 9.89 -2.41 0.47
CA THR A 145 9.95 -3.07 -0.83
C THR A 145 11.39 -3.26 -1.32
N LYS A 146 11.54 -4.14 -2.32
CA LYS A 146 12.80 -4.38 -3.07
C LYS A 146 13.94 -4.86 -2.17
N VAL A 147 13.61 -5.61 -1.13
CA VAL A 147 14.60 -6.17 -0.20
C VAL A 147 15.59 -7.12 -0.87
N ASP A 148 15.19 -7.72 -2.00
CA ASP A 148 16.04 -8.54 -2.87
C ASP A 148 17.19 -7.75 -3.55
N LYS A 149 17.13 -6.42 -3.55
CA LYS A 149 18.15 -5.57 -4.18
C LYS A 149 19.32 -5.23 -3.26
N LEU A 150 19.31 -5.69 -2.00
CA LEU A 150 20.38 -5.47 -1.04
C LEU A 150 20.94 -6.78 -0.48
N LYS A 151 22.26 -6.82 -0.28
CA LYS A 151 22.94 -7.93 0.40
C LYS A 151 22.55 -7.97 1.89
N SER A 152 22.63 -9.16 2.49
CA SER A 152 22.15 -9.46 3.86
C SER A 152 22.57 -8.43 4.92
N MET A 153 23.85 -8.05 4.98
CA MET A 153 24.33 -7.07 5.98
C MET A 153 23.73 -5.68 5.79
N LYS A 154 23.82 -5.12 4.58
CA LYS A 154 23.26 -3.79 4.28
C LYS A 154 21.74 -3.78 4.44
N ARG A 155 21.08 -4.89 4.08
CA ARG A 155 19.65 -5.08 4.27
C ARG A 155 19.26 -4.97 5.75
N LYS A 156 19.95 -5.68 6.66
CA LYS A 156 19.69 -5.62 8.11
C LYS A 156 19.88 -4.20 8.67
N GLU A 157 20.96 -3.53 8.27
CA GLU A 157 21.25 -2.15 8.65
C GLU A 157 20.12 -1.20 8.23
N ARG A 158 19.68 -1.28 6.96
CA ARG A 158 18.60 -0.45 6.41
C ARG A 158 17.26 -0.72 7.08
N ILE A 159 16.92 -1.98 7.32
CA ILE A 159 15.68 -2.34 8.03
C ILE A 159 15.69 -1.73 9.42
N ARG A 160 16.81 -1.84 10.14
CA ARG A 160 16.94 -1.27 11.50
C ARG A 160 16.79 0.25 11.50
N ALA A 161 17.46 0.95 10.57
CA ALA A 161 17.38 2.40 10.45
C ALA A 161 15.92 2.85 10.20
N LEU A 162 15.29 2.32 9.15
CA LEU A 162 13.91 2.69 8.82
C LEU A 162 12.91 2.26 9.91
N SER A 163 13.15 1.15 10.61
CA SER A 163 12.28 0.73 11.72
C SER A 163 12.30 1.72 12.88
N ALA A 164 13.41 2.42 13.11
CA ALA A 164 13.52 3.43 14.17
C ALA A 164 12.76 4.73 13.82
N GLU A 165 12.56 5.00 12.54
CA GLU A 165 11.79 6.15 12.05
C GLU A 165 10.28 5.85 11.98
N ILE A 166 9.90 4.57 11.96
CA ILE A 166 8.51 4.13 11.99
C ILE A 166 8.01 4.19 13.44
N GLY A 167 7.02 5.04 13.70
CA GLY A 167 6.38 5.12 15.01
C GLY A 167 5.76 3.79 15.46
N GLU A 168 5.77 3.54 16.76
CA GLU A 168 5.29 2.27 17.36
C GLU A 168 3.85 1.91 16.98
N ALA A 169 3.01 2.93 16.70
CA ALA A 169 1.64 2.78 16.22
C ALA A 169 1.51 1.90 14.95
N PHE A 170 2.57 1.80 14.15
CA PHE A 170 2.58 1.03 12.90
C PHE A 170 3.21 -0.35 13.03
N GLY A 171 3.72 -0.71 14.22
CA GLY A 171 4.42 -1.96 14.47
C GLY A 171 5.69 -2.14 13.64
N LYS A 172 6.20 -3.38 13.60
CA LYS A 172 7.40 -3.70 12.82
C LYS A 172 7.09 -3.61 11.32
N PRO A 173 7.96 -2.97 10.50
CA PRO A 173 7.81 -3.00 9.05
C PRO A 173 7.91 -4.42 8.51
N ILE A 174 7.30 -4.66 7.35
CA ILE A 174 7.31 -5.95 6.65
C ILE A 174 8.32 -5.89 5.49
N PRO A 175 9.48 -6.56 5.59
CA PRO A 175 10.40 -6.73 4.47
C PRO A 175 9.74 -7.51 3.34
N THR A 176 9.67 -6.91 2.15
CA THR A 176 8.85 -7.39 1.04
C THR A 176 9.62 -7.43 -0.28
N SER A 177 9.55 -8.56 -0.98
CA SER A 177 10.01 -8.69 -2.37
C SER A 177 8.89 -9.18 -3.26
N ALA A 178 8.43 -8.34 -4.19
CA ALA A 178 7.46 -8.74 -5.19
C ALA A 178 8.02 -9.82 -6.16
N GLN A 179 9.34 -9.82 -6.38
CA GLN A 179 10.02 -10.78 -7.25
C GLN A 179 10.30 -12.11 -6.52
N GLY A 180 10.78 -12.03 -5.28
CA GLY A 180 11.14 -13.21 -4.47
C GLY A 180 10.00 -13.79 -3.63
N GLY A 181 8.84 -13.13 -3.56
CA GLY A 181 7.69 -13.55 -2.76
C GLY A 181 7.83 -13.32 -1.25
N GLU A 182 8.97 -12.80 -0.79
CA GLU A 182 9.20 -12.51 0.62
C GLU A 182 8.19 -11.49 1.15
N GLY A 183 7.68 -11.71 2.36
CA GLY A 183 6.73 -10.83 3.04
C GLY A 183 5.28 -10.95 2.58
N LEU A 184 5.00 -11.57 1.42
CA LEU A 184 3.63 -11.62 0.86
C LEU A 184 2.66 -12.39 1.76
N ALA A 185 3.07 -13.54 2.30
CA ALA A 185 2.23 -14.32 3.21
C ALA A 185 1.93 -13.57 4.52
N GLN A 186 2.92 -12.84 5.04
CA GLN A 186 2.76 -12.02 6.25
C GLN A 186 1.81 -10.84 6.00
N LEU A 187 1.93 -10.17 4.86
CA LEU A 187 1.01 -9.11 4.45
C LEU A 187 -0.42 -9.64 4.36
N TRP A 188 -0.62 -10.77 3.68
CA TRP A 188 -1.94 -11.40 3.60
C TRP A 188 -2.55 -11.69 4.96
N ARG A 189 -1.78 -12.28 5.89
CA ARG A 189 -2.25 -12.51 7.26
C ARG A 189 -2.74 -11.21 7.91
N ILE A 190 -1.91 -10.16 7.86
CA ILE A 190 -2.25 -8.84 8.41
C ILE A 190 -3.52 -8.27 7.76
N PHE A 191 -3.70 -8.42 6.45
CA PHE A 191 -4.88 -7.92 5.74
C PHE A 191 -6.15 -8.62 6.22
N PHE A 192 -6.12 -9.94 6.36
CA PHE A 192 -7.25 -10.69 6.88
C PHE A 192 -7.54 -10.36 8.34
N ASP A 193 -6.52 -10.22 9.18
CA ASP A 193 -6.69 -9.85 10.59
C ASP A 193 -7.40 -8.48 10.73
N HIS A 194 -7.07 -7.51 9.88
CA HIS A 194 -7.74 -6.19 9.88
C HIS A 194 -9.13 -6.22 9.26
N ALA A 195 -9.35 -7.08 8.25
CA ALA A 195 -10.60 -7.12 7.51
C ALA A 195 -11.69 -7.93 8.21
N PHE A 196 -11.32 -9.01 8.90
CA PHE A 196 -12.26 -10.00 9.44
C PHE A 196 -12.00 -10.32 10.92
N GLY A 197 -11.02 -9.68 11.56
CA GLY A 197 -10.57 -10.01 12.91
C GLY A 197 -9.52 -11.13 12.94
N PRO A 198 -8.84 -11.32 14.09
CA PRO A 198 -7.89 -12.41 14.25
C PRO A 198 -8.61 -13.74 14.13
N ARG A 199 -8.06 -14.65 13.32
CA ARG A 199 -8.56 -16.02 13.28
C ARG A 199 -8.07 -16.75 14.51
N GLU A 200 -8.98 -17.39 15.24
CA GLU A 200 -8.60 -18.43 16.20
C GLU A 200 -7.79 -19.48 15.42
N GLN A 201 -6.58 -19.77 15.90
CA GLN A 201 -5.77 -20.85 15.35
C GLN A 201 -6.38 -22.15 15.87
N ASP A 202 -7.10 -22.87 15.01
CA ASP A 202 -7.34 -24.31 15.17
C ASP A 202 -6.04 -25.09 14.93
#